data_AF-A0A518LHS1-F1
#
_entry.id   AF-A0A518LHS1-F1
#
_cell.length_a   1.000
_cell.length_b   1.000
_cell.length_c   1.000
_cell.angle_alpha   90.00
_cell.angle_beta   90.00
_cell.angle_gamma   90.00
#
_symmetry.space_group_name_H-M   'P 1'
#
loop_
_entity.id
_entity.type
_entity.pdbx_description
1 polymer ?
#
loop_
_entity_poly.entity_id
_entity_poly.type
_entity_poly.pdbx_seq_one_letter_code
_entity_poly.pdbx_strand_id
1 'polypeptide(L)'
;MSTDLHVLSALAPRNIDDIAAAAHAVQANVASLRVAWQRHTGEPAGLHEIRTPSPGSVRRMREILIDPRTLKEYTAGEISLRLRQVWGEFCALCWLFPHVDPQRPICFDPLPPAESIRCCGDIQTKLAEVQRGLWRLRHEIAIRQHSNPGAVPALQAEHEIALALPVSVFGEPVHSAGDEPLLACACEYAGMLAALRWATDSRWGWEAPGIMDVALSADGR
;
A
#
# COMPACT_ATOMS: atom_id res chain seq x y z
N MET A 1 7.82 22.92 -33.39
CA MET A 1 8.55 21.89 -32.63
C MET A 1 7.52 21.11 -31.86
N SER A 2 7.33 19.85 -32.25
CA SER A 2 6.32 18.95 -31.70
C SER A 2 6.68 18.63 -30.25
N THR A 3 5.87 19.08 -29.31
CA THR A 3 5.89 18.58 -27.94
C THR A 3 5.40 17.15 -27.97
N ASP A 4 6.32 16.21 -27.74
CA ASP A 4 6.02 14.82 -27.41
C ASP A 4 5.16 14.80 -26.15
N LEU A 5 3.85 14.88 -26.36
CA LEU A 5 2.86 14.30 -25.48
C LEU A 5 3.19 12.81 -25.44
N HIS A 6 3.99 12.40 -24.45
CA HIS A 6 3.93 11.05 -23.95
C HIS A 6 2.50 10.86 -23.44
N VAL A 7 1.62 10.47 -24.37
CA VAL A 7 0.43 9.68 -24.07
C VAL A 7 0.94 8.64 -23.09
N LEU A 8 0.46 8.70 -21.85
CA LEU A 8 0.60 7.61 -20.90
C LEU A 8 0.10 6.38 -21.66
N SER A 9 1.06 5.61 -22.18
CA SER A 9 0.87 4.36 -22.88
C SER A 9 -0.24 3.63 -22.15
N ALA A 10 -1.29 3.22 -22.88
CA ALA A 10 -2.41 2.47 -22.33
C ALA A 10 -1.87 1.47 -21.31
N LEU A 11 -2.35 1.57 -20.06
CA LEU A 11 -1.95 0.69 -18.97
C LEU A 11 -1.96 -0.76 -19.49
N ALA A 12 -0.89 -1.50 -19.20
CA ALA A 12 -0.75 -2.90 -19.59
C ALA A 12 -1.03 -3.76 -18.35
N PRO A 13 -2.29 -4.03 -18.00
CA PRO A 13 -2.60 -4.75 -16.77
C PRO A 13 -2.02 -6.16 -16.80
N ARG A 14 -1.56 -6.64 -15.64
CA ARG A 14 -1.15 -8.03 -15.47
C ARG A 14 -2.36 -8.95 -15.55
N ASN A 15 -2.12 -10.20 -15.92
CA ASN A 15 -3.18 -11.21 -15.91
C ASN A 15 -3.62 -11.52 -14.47
N ILE A 16 -4.84 -12.05 -14.34
CA ILE A 16 -5.49 -12.30 -13.05
C ILE A 16 -4.69 -13.34 -12.23
N ASP A 17 -4.15 -14.37 -12.88
CA ASP A 17 -3.37 -15.43 -12.22
C ASP A 17 -2.08 -14.90 -11.57
N ASP A 18 -1.42 -13.94 -12.21
CA ASP A 18 -0.21 -13.29 -11.71
C ASP A 18 -0.54 -12.41 -10.50
N ILE A 19 -1.66 -11.67 -10.54
CA ILE A 19 -2.15 -10.87 -9.41
C ILE A 19 -2.50 -11.77 -8.23
N ALA A 20 -3.17 -12.90 -8.48
CA ALA A 20 -3.52 -13.89 -7.46
C ALA A 20 -2.27 -14.52 -6.83
N ALA A 21 -1.30 -14.93 -7.67
CA ALA A 21 -0.03 -15.48 -7.20
C ALA A 21 0.77 -14.47 -6.37
N ALA A 22 0.75 -13.19 -6.76
CA ALA A 22 1.36 -12.12 -5.97
C ALA A 22 0.65 -11.93 -4.63
N ALA A 23 -0.70 -11.95 -4.61
CA ALA A 23 -1.46 -11.83 -3.37
C ALA A 23 -1.12 -12.93 -2.37
N HIS A 24 -0.96 -14.18 -2.85
CA HIS A 24 -0.46 -15.30 -2.04
C HIS A 24 0.97 -15.08 -1.52
N ALA A 25 1.89 -14.60 -2.36
CA ALA A 25 3.26 -14.32 -1.93
C ALA A 25 3.31 -13.21 -0.88
N VAL A 26 2.56 -12.12 -1.06
CA VAL A 26 2.43 -11.03 -0.10
C VAL A 26 1.79 -11.52 1.21
N GLN A 27 0.75 -12.36 1.15
CA GLN A 27 0.17 -12.99 2.33
C GLN A 27 1.22 -13.80 3.13
N ALA A 28 2.10 -14.52 2.43
CA ALA A 28 3.20 -15.24 3.06
C ALA A 28 4.21 -14.29 3.73
N ASN A 29 4.46 -13.12 3.16
CA ASN A 29 5.25 -12.07 3.79
C ASN A 29 4.57 -11.53 5.06
N VAL A 30 3.24 -11.29 5.05
CA VAL A 30 2.49 -10.89 6.26
C VAL A 30 2.69 -11.92 7.37
N ALA A 31 2.52 -13.21 7.07
CA ALA A 31 2.71 -14.27 8.05
C ALA A 31 4.15 -14.33 8.58
N SER A 32 5.14 -14.18 7.70
CA SER A 32 6.57 -14.19 8.06
C SER A 32 6.94 -13.01 8.96
N LEU A 33 6.45 -11.81 8.66
CA LEU A 33 6.64 -10.60 9.46
C LEU A 33 5.93 -10.72 10.82
N ARG A 34 4.75 -11.33 10.90
CA ARG A 34 4.08 -11.58 12.20
C ARG A 34 4.86 -12.56 13.07
N VAL A 35 5.46 -13.60 12.47
CA VAL A 35 6.35 -14.52 13.19
C VAL A 35 7.61 -13.80 13.65
N ALA A 36 8.19 -12.93 12.82
CA ALA A 36 9.32 -12.09 13.21
C ALA A 36 8.94 -11.16 14.39
N TRP A 37 7.81 -10.45 14.29
CA TRP A 37 7.29 -9.60 15.35
C TRP A 37 7.14 -10.37 16.67
N GLN A 38 6.51 -11.56 16.64
CA GLN A 38 6.37 -12.42 17.82
C GLN A 38 7.73 -12.75 18.46
N ARG A 39 8.76 -13.04 17.65
CA ARG A 39 10.10 -13.33 18.17
C ARG A 39 10.75 -12.12 18.84
N HIS A 40 10.45 -10.92 18.37
CA HIS A 40 10.99 -9.68 18.93
C HIS A 40 10.23 -9.19 20.17
N THR A 41 8.91 -9.32 20.20
CA THR A 41 8.08 -8.82 21.31
C THR A 41 7.80 -9.88 22.38
N GLY A 42 7.90 -11.17 22.04
CA GLY A 42 7.48 -12.28 22.89
C GLY A 42 5.98 -12.51 22.90
N GLU A 43 5.19 -11.64 22.26
CA GLU A 43 3.73 -11.78 22.17
C GLU A 43 3.33 -12.77 21.09
N PRO A 44 2.34 -13.65 21.33
CA PRO A 44 1.87 -14.57 20.30
C PRO A 44 1.44 -13.85 19.03
N ALA A 45 1.88 -14.31 17.85
CA ALA A 45 1.53 -13.69 16.57
C ALA A 45 0.01 -13.55 16.36
N GLY A 46 -0.79 -14.44 16.96
CA GLY A 46 -2.26 -14.40 16.94
C GLY A 46 -2.89 -13.18 17.62
N LEU A 47 -2.16 -12.49 18.50
CA LEU A 47 -2.61 -11.27 19.17
C LEU A 47 -2.40 -10.01 18.32
N HIS A 48 -1.59 -10.09 17.27
CA HIS A 48 -1.40 -8.97 16.36
C HIS A 48 -2.74 -8.57 15.70
N GLU A 49 -2.98 -7.26 15.56
CA GLU A 49 -4.23 -6.72 15.00
C GLU A 49 -4.44 -7.11 13.53
N ILE A 50 -3.35 -7.13 12.75
CA ILE A 50 -3.33 -7.63 11.37
C ILE A 50 -3.48 -9.15 11.38
N ARG A 51 -4.55 -9.64 10.75
CA ARG A 51 -4.89 -11.06 10.67
C ARG A 51 -5.00 -11.50 9.21
N THR A 52 -4.26 -12.55 8.89
CA THR A 52 -4.37 -13.28 7.62
C THR A 52 -4.50 -14.77 7.91
N PRO A 53 -5.14 -15.55 7.02
CA PRO A 53 -5.07 -17.00 7.12
C PRO A 53 -3.62 -17.46 6.91
N SER A 54 -3.32 -18.69 7.34
CA SER A 54 -2.04 -19.31 7.02
C SER A 54 -1.84 -19.32 5.50
N PRO A 55 -0.69 -18.85 5.01
CA PRO A 55 -0.41 -18.87 3.58
C PRO A 55 -0.27 -20.33 3.11
N GLY A 56 -0.76 -20.60 1.90
CA GLY A 56 -0.44 -21.84 1.19
C GLY A 56 1.01 -21.90 0.72
N SER A 57 1.36 -22.94 -0.03
CA SER A 57 2.68 -23.04 -0.66
C SER A 57 2.85 -22.03 -1.79
N VAL A 58 3.83 -21.14 -1.70
CA VAL A 58 4.15 -20.18 -2.77
C VAL A 58 4.93 -20.86 -3.91
N ARG A 59 4.22 -21.16 -5.01
CA ARG A 59 4.77 -21.84 -6.20
C ARG A 59 5.27 -20.88 -7.27
N ARG A 60 4.66 -19.70 -7.41
CA ARG A 60 5.00 -18.63 -8.36
C ARG A 60 5.27 -17.32 -7.60
N MET A 61 5.87 -16.33 -8.27
CA MET A 61 6.16 -15.00 -7.70
C MET A 61 7.03 -15.05 -6.42
N ARG A 62 8.03 -15.94 -6.40
CA ARG A 62 8.92 -16.10 -5.22
C ARG A 62 9.83 -14.90 -5.00
N GLU A 63 10.10 -14.14 -6.06
CA GLU A 63 10.82 -12.88 -6.05
C GLU A 63 10.15 -11.78 -5.21
N ILE A 64 8.86 -11.92 -4.88
CA ILE A 64 8.14 -11.02 -3.98
C ILE A 64 8.43 -11.34 -2.51
N LEU A 65 8.88 -12.58 -2.21
CA LEU A 65 9.10 -13.00 -0.83
C LEU A 65 10.27 -12.24 -0.21
N ILE A 66 10.07 -11.77 1.02
CA ILE A 66 11.14 -11.12 1.78
C ILE A 66 12.19 -12.18 2.13
N ASP A 67 13.47 -11.89 1.86
CA ASP A 67 14.57 -12.77 2.23
C ASP A 67 14.56 -13.01 3.77
N PRO A 68 14.54 -14.27 4.23
CA PRO A 68 14.63 -14.61 5.64
C PRO A 68 15.85 -14.02 6.36
N ARG A 69 16.93 -13.70 5.64
CA ARG A 69 18.12 -13.01 6.19
C ARG A 69 17.78 -11.57 6.54
N THR A 70 17.14 -10.85 5.63
CA THR A 70 16.68 -9.47 5.85
C THR A 70 15.71 -9.38 7.04
N LEU A 71 14.80 -10.35 7.19
CA LEU A 71 13.89 -10.38 8.34
C LEU A 71 14.59 -10.48 9.71
N LYS A 72 15.78 -11.08 9.77
CA LYS A 72 16.56 -11.19 11.02
C LYS A 72 17.32 -9.91 11.37
N GLU A 73 17.53 -9.05 10.38
CA GLU A 73 18.27 -7.80 10.53
C GLU A 73 17.36 -6.66 10.97
N TYR A 74 16.05 -6.77 10.71
CA TYR A 74 15.08 -5.76 11.11
C TYR A 74 14.96 -5.61 12.63
N THR A 75 14.91 -4.36 13.06
CA THR A 75 14.46 -3.95 14.40
C THR A 75 12.95 -4.18 14.57
N ALA A 76 12.48 -4.16 15.82
CA ALA A 76 11.05 -4.28 16.11
C ALA A 76 10.22 -3.17 15.42
N GLY A 77 10.75 -1.94 15.36
CA GLY A 77 10.12 -0.82 14.68
C GLY A 77 10.03 -1.04 13.17
N GLU A 78 11.11 -1.49 12.54
CA GLU A 78 11.11 -1.81 11.10
C GLU A 78 10.16 -2.97 10.77
N ILE A 79 10.10 -4.00 11.61
CA ILE A 79 9.12 -5.08 11.43
C ILE A 79 7.70 -4.53 11.48
N SER A 80 7.39 -3.67 12.45
CA SER A 80 6.06 -3.06 12.59
C SER A 80 5.67 -2.25 11.35
N LEU A 81 6.56 -1.35 10.90
CA LEU A 81 6.32 -0.53 9.71
C LEU A 81 6.24 -1.36 8.42
N ARG A 82 7.12 -2.36 8.26
CA ARG A 82 7.10 -3.24 7.10
C ARG A 82 5.86 -4.12 7.09
N LEU A 83 5.39 -4.58 8.24
CA LEU A 83 4.15 -5.33 8.37
C LEU A 83 2.95 -4.49 7.91
N ARG A 84 2.90 -3.20 8.28
CA ARG A 84 1.88 -2.25 7.78
C ARG A 84 1.97 -2.06 6.27
N GLN A 85 3.17 -1.90 5.73
CA GLN A 85 3.36 -1.79 4.28
C GLN A 85 2.85 -3.04 3.54
N VAL A 86 3.33 -4.22 3.92
CA VAL A 86 2.95 -5.49 3.28
C VAL A 86 1.46 -5.79 3.46
N TRP A 87 0.88 -5.37 4.59
CA TRP A 87 -0.57 -5.43 4.79
C TRP A 87 -1.33 -4.54 3.80
N GLY A 88 -0.84 -3.33 3.54
CA GLY A 88 -1.37 -2.44 2.50
C GLY A 88 -1.28 -3.05 1.10
N GLU A 89 -0.14 -3.65 0.76
CA GLU A 89 0.05 -4.40 -0.50
C GLU A 89 -1.00 -5.52 -0.63
N PHE A 90 -1.18 -6.31 0.43
CA PHE A 90 -2.15 -7.39 0.46
C PHE A 90 -3.58 -6.85 0.28
N CYS A 91 -3.98 -5.85 1.07
CA CYS A 91 -5.30 -5.24 0.99
C CYS A 91 -5.61 -4.71 -0.42
N ALA A 92 -4.65 -4.06 -1.07
CA ALA A 92 -4.81 -3.56 -2.44
C ALA A 92 -4.97 -4.69 -3.45
N LEU A 93 -4.13 -5.74 -3.39
CA LEU A 93 -4.26 -6.89 -4.28
C LEU A 93 -5.60 -7.60 -4.09
N CYS A 94 -6.06 -7.75 -2.85
CA CYS A 94 -7.36 -8.32 -2.53
C CYS A 94 -8.50 -7.46 -3.05
N TRP A 95 -8.40 -6.14 -2.88
CA TRP A 95 -9.42 -5.19 -3.33
C TRP A 95 -9.65 -5.24 -4.85
N LEU A 96 -8.64 -5.61 -5.64
CA LEU A 96 -8.80 -5.81 -7.10
C LEU A 96 -9.84 -6.89 -7.43
N PHE A 97 -10.12 -7.82 -6.51
CA PHE A 97 -11.15 -8.83 -6.66
C PHE A 97 -12.43 -8.35 -5.96
N PRO A 98 -13.52 -8.06 -6.69
CA PRO A 98 -14.70 -7.38 -6.14
C PRO A 98 -15.47 -8.19 -5.08
N HIS A 99 -15.30 -9.52 -5.06
CA HIS A 99 -15.97 -10.44 -4.14
C HIS A 99 -15.10 -10.85 -2.95
N VAL A 100 -13.89 -10.31 -2.88
CA VAL A 100 -12.89 -10.67 -1.89
C VAL A 100 -12.88 -9.61 -0.79
N ASP A 101 -13.29 -10.02 0.41
CA ASP A 101 -13.19 -9.19 1.61
C ASP A 101 -11.78 -9.37 2.23
N PRO A 102 -10.92 -8.35 2.25
CA PRO A 102 -9.56 -8.46 2.80
C PRO A 102 -9.53 -8.76 4.30
N GLN A 103 -10.62 -8.49 5.03
CA GLN A 103 -10.75 -8.84 6.44
C GLN A 103 -11.21 -10.29 6.65
N ARG A 104 -11.67 -10.96 5.58
CA ARG A 104 -12.01 -12.38 5.60
C ARG A 104 -10.90 -13.17 4.91
N PRO A 105 -10.49 -14.30 5.49
CA PRO A 105 -9.38 -15.08 4.96
C PRO A 105 -9.64 -15.56 3.54
N ILE A 106 -8.80 -15.11 2.60
CA ILE A 106 -8.91 -15.40 1.18
C ILE A 106 -8.17 -16.69 0.89
N CYS A 107 -8.88 -17.65 0.33
CA CYS A 107 -8.28 -18.81 -0.31
C CYS A 107 -8.22 -18.51 -1.81
N PHE A 108 -7.13 -17.92 -2.31
CA PHE A 108 -6.97 -17.73 -3.76
C PHE A 108 -6.70 -19.04 -4.52
N ASP A 109 -6.85 -20.21 -3.88
CA ASP A 109 -6.68 -21.50 -4.54
C ASP A 109 -7.86 -22.45 -4.25
N PRO A 110 -8.62 -22.86 -5.28
CA PRO A 110 -8.71 -22.24 -6.60
C PRO A 110 -9.57 -20.97 -6.56
N LEU A 111 -9.13 -19.90 -7.23
CA LEU A 111 -10.02 -18.79 -7.58
C LEU A 111 -11.17 -19.33 -8.43
N PRO A 112 -12.44 -19.04 -8.08
CA PRO A 112 -13.56 -19.45 -8.91
C PRO A 112 -13.39 -18.94 -10.36
N PRO A 113 -13.74 -19.73 -11.39
CA PRO A 113 -13.54 -19.38 -12.80
C PRO A 113 -14.31 -18.14 -13.30
N ALA A 114 -15.02 -17.44 -12.41
CA ALA A 114 -15.83 -16.26 -12.70
C ALA A 114 -15.30 -14.98 -12.04
N GLU A 115 -14.12 -15.00 -11.39
CA GLU A 115 -13.60 -13.78 -10.79
C GLU A 115 -12.98 -12.86 -11.84
N SER A 116 -13.70 -11.77 -12.14
CA SER A 116 -13.16 -10.62 -12.87
C SER A 116 -12.48 -9.67 -11.89
N ILE A 117 -11.32 -9.14 -12.25
CA ILE A 117 -10.78 -7.96 -11.57
C ILE A 117 -11.71 -6.76 -11.75
N ARG A 118 -11.67 -5.82 -10.80
CA ARG A 118 -12.34 -4.52 -10.93
C ARG A 118 -11.95 -3.84 -12.23
N CYS A 119 -12.85 -3.04 -12.80
CA CYS A 119 -12.61 -2.41 -14.08
C CYS A 119 -11.50 -1.34 -13.99
N CYS A 120 -10.88 -1.00 -15.12
CA CYS A 120 -9.79 -0.02 -15.15
C CYS A 120 -10.17 1.34 -14.53
N GLY A 121 -11.42 1.77 -14.71
CA GLY A 121 -11.93 3.01 -14.12
C GLY A 121 -11.91 2.98 -12.59
N ASP A 122 -12.41 1.90 -11.98
CA ASP A 122 -12.40 1.72 -10.52
C ASP A 122 -10.95 1.75 -9.98
N ILE A 123 -10.04 1.06 -10.67
CA ILE A 123 -8.64 0.99 -10.25
C ILE A 123 -7.96 2.36 -10.35
N GLN A 124 -8.21 3.12 -11.41
CA GLN A 124 -7.71 4.50 -11.54
C GLN A 124 -8.28 5.42 -10.44
N THR A 125 -9.57 5.31 -10.13
CA THR A 125 -10.17 6.04 -9.01
C THR A 125 -9.51 5.67 -7.69
N LYS A 126 -9.25 4.39 -7.45
CA LYS A 126 -8.58 3.93 -6.22
C LYS A 126 -7.12 4.37 -6.14
N LEU A 127 -6.38 4.33 -7.25
CA LEU A 127 -5.02 4.88 -7.33
C LEU A 127 -5.03 6.36 -6.94
N ALA A 128 -5.94 7.17 -7.50
CA ALA A 128 -6.04 8.58 -7.17
C ALA A 128 -6.44 8.82 -5.70
N GLU A 129 -7.33 8.00 -5.13
CA GLU A 129 -7.68 8.01 -3.72
C GLU A 129 -6.46 7.74 -2.82
N VAL A 130 -5.71 6.67 -3.10
CA VAL A 130 -4.51 6.28 -2.34
C VAL A 130 -3.42 7.36 -2.46
N GLN A 131 -3.16 7.88 -3.66
CA GLN A 131 -2.18 8.94 -3.87
C GLN A 131 -2.53 10.22 -3.09
N ARG A 132 -3.80 10.65 -3.14
CA ARG A 132 -4.28 11.82 -2.37
C ARG A 132 -4.16 11.59 -0.87
N GLY A 133 -4.53 10.41 -0.38
CA GLY A 133 -4.39 10.04 1.02
C GLY A 133 -2.93 10.08 1.47
N LEU A 134 -2.02 9.46 0.71
CA LEU A 134 -0.60 9.43 1.02
C LEU A 134 0.02 10.84 1.00
N TRP A 135 -0.38 11.69 0.04
CA TRP A 135 0.00 13.09 0.04
C TRP A 135 -0.48 13.82 1.31
N ARG A 136 -1.76 13.63 1.69
CA ARG A 136 -2.32 14.26 2.90
C ARG A 136 -1.62 13.82 4.18
N LEU A 137 -1.27 12.54 4.30
CA LEU A 137 -0.51 11.98 5.41
C LEU A 137 0.90 12.58 5.48
N ARG A 138 1.59 12.67 4.33
CA ARG A 138 2.93 13.30 4.24
C ARG A 138 2.89 14.77 4.64
N HIS A 139 1.87 15.49 4.20
CA HIS A 139 1.67 16.89 4.57
C HIS A 139 1.48 17.05 6.08
N GLU A 140 0.67 16.19 6.70
CA GLU A 140 0.47 16.20 8.15
C GLU A 140 1.79 15.97 8.91
N ILE A 141 2.57 14.97 8.49
CA ILE A 141 3.89 14.68 9.08
C ILE A 141 4.82 15.88 8.93
N ALA A 142 4.88 16.49 7.74
CA ALA A 142 5.73 17.64 7.47
C ALA A 142 5.38 18.83 8.37
N ILE A 143 4.09 19.14 8.52
CA ILE A 143 3.63 20.22 9.40
C ILE A 143 4.04 19.99 10.85
N ARG A 144 3.92 18.77 11.36
CA ARG A 144 4.32 18.45 12.75
C ARG A 144 5.81 18.58 13.00
N GLN A 145 6.64 18.38 11.96
CA GLN A 145 8.09 18.56 12.03
C GLN A 145 8.51 20.04 12.03
N HIS A 146 7.62 20.96 11.65
CA HIS A 146 7.91 22.39 11.59
C HIS A 146 7.23 23.14 12.75
N SER A 147 8.03 23.79 13.59
CA SER A 147 7.53 24.60 14.71
C SER A 147 6.70 25.82 14.28
N ASN A 148 6.86 26.28 13.03
CA ASN A 148 6.07 27.36 12.45
C ASN A 148 5.73 27.10 10.97
N PRO A 149 4.72 26.26 10.68
CA PRO A 149 4.38 25.83 9.32
C PRO A 149 4.00 26.98 8.38
N GLY A 150 3.38 28.05 8.91
CA GLY A 150 3.03 29.26 8.17
C GLY A 150 4.23 30.12 7.74
N ALA A 151 5.45 29.77 8.16
CA ALA A 151 6.67 30.43 7.69
C ALA A 151 7.23 29.80 6.39
N VAL A 152 6.64 28.69 5.91
CA VAL A 152 7.04 28.03 4.67
C VAL A 152 5.95 28.24 3.61
N PRO A 153 6.12 29.19 2.67
CA PRO A 153 5.07 29.56 1.71
C PRO A 153 4.51 28.39 0.89
N ALA A 154 5.36 27.41 0.55
CA ALA A 154 4.94 26.21 -0.16
C ALA A 154 3.98 25.34 0.67
N LEU A 155 4.27 25.14 1.96
CA LEU A 155 3.41 24.36 2.86
C LEU A 155 2.09 25.08 3.14
N GLN A 156 2.08 26.42 3.14
CA GLN A 156 0.86 27.18 3.40
C GLN A 156 -0.15 27.11 2.26
N ALA A 157 0.32 27.19 1.00
CA ALA A 157 -0.55 26.99 -0.17
C ALA A 157 -1.11 25.55 -0.24
N GLU A 158 -0.28 24.56 0.11
CA GLU A 158 -0.70 23.16 0.19
C GLU A 158 -1.64 22.88 1.38
N HIS A 159 -1.54 23.67 2.45
CA HIS A 159 -2.31 23.45 3.68
C HIS A 159 -3.82 23.62 3.49
N GLU A 160 -4.25 24.65 2.77
CA GLU A 160 -5.69 24.85 2.51
C GLU A 160 -6.30 23.69 1.72
N ILE A 161 -5.56 23.19 0.71
CA ILE A 161 -5.96 22.03 -0.10
C ILE A 161 -6.00 20.77 0.78
N ALA A 162 -5.01 20.59 1.66
CA ALA A 162 -4.93 19.45 2.57
C ALA A 162 -6.08 19.43 3.59
N LEU A 163 -6.46 20.59 4.13
CA LEU A 163 -7.58 20.69 5.08
C LEU A 163 -8.92 20.35 4.42
N ALA A 164 -9.07 20.62 3.12
CA ALA A 164 -10.28 20.29 2.37
C ALA A 164 -10.41 18.78 2.05
N LEU A 165 -9.35 17.99 2.21
CA LEU A 165 -9.36 16.54 1.95
C LEU A 165 -9.67 15.75 3.23
N PRO A 166 -10.86 15.13 3.34
CA PRO A 166 -11.17 14.27 4.47
C PRO A 166 -10.39 12.96 4.36
N VAL A 167 -9.36 12.80 5.20
CA VAL A 167 -8.60 11.57 5.36
C VAL A 167 -8.67 11.13 6.81
N SER A 168 -8.96 9.86 7.03
CA SER A 168 -8.96 9.24 8.35
C SER A 168 -7.80 8.26 8.51
N VAL A 169 -7.28 8.17 9.73
CA VAL A 169 -6.29 7.21 10.18
C VAL A 169 -7.00 6.31 11.18
N PHE A 170 -7.24 5.05 10.80
CA PHE A 170 -7.92 4.05 11.63
C PHE A 170 -9.24 4.51 12.26
N GLY A 171 -10.03 5.30 11.52
CA GLY A 171 -11.34 5.80 11.95
C GLY A 171 -11.33 7.19 12.58
N GLU A 172 -10.15 7.78 12.82
CA GLU A 172 -10.02 9.12 13.37
C GLU A 172 -9.55 10.12 12.30
N PRO A 173 -9.92 11.41 12.37
CA PRO A 173 -9.38 12.42 11.47
C PRO A 173 -7.84 12.47 11.48
N VAL A 174 -7.22 12.64 10.31
CA VAL A 174 -5.75 12.64 10.17
C VAL A 174 -5.02 13.63 11.11
N HIS A 175 -5.63 14.78 11.38
CA HIS A 175 -5.05 15.82 12.23
C HIS A 175 -5.12 15.49 13.73
N SER A 176 -6.02 14.59 14.15
CA SER A 176 -6.14 14.16 15.56
C SER A 176 -5.35 12.89 15.86
N ALA A 177 -4.94 12.14 14.82
CA ALA A 177 -4.20 10.90 14.98
C ALA A 177 -2.81 11.13 15.57
N GLY A 178 -2.34 10.23 16.44
CA GLY A 178 -0.97 10.23 16.94
C GLY A 178 0.07 9.95 15.85
N ASP A 179 1.34 10.25 16.10
CA ASP A 179 2.42 10.11 15.11
C ASP A 179 2.64 8.66 14.67
N GLU A 180 2.54 7.71 15.60
CA GLU A 180 2.69 6.28 15.30
C GLU A 180 1.55 5.75 14.39
N PRO A 181 0.25 5.96 14.71
CA PRO A 181 -0.84 5.64 13.78
C PRO A 181 -0.72 6.32 12.42
N LEU A 182 -0.26 7.58 12.39
CA LEU A 182 -0.07 8.35 11.16
C LEU A 182 1.00 7.70 10.27
N LEU A 183 2.14 7.33 10.85
CA LEU A 183 3.22 6.65 10.14
C LEU A 183 2.80 5.25 9.68
N ALA A 184 2.11 4.49 10.53
CA ALA A 184 1.57 3.17 10.18
C ALA A 184 0.58 3.24 9.00
N CYS A 185 -0.35 4.19 9.01
CA CYS A 185 -1.28 4.42 7.91
C CYS A 185 -0.56 4.87 6.63
N ALA A 186 0.47 5.71 6.74
CA ALA A 186 1.30 6.08 5.59
C ALA A 186 2.00 4.85 4.98
N CYS A 187 2.52 3.93 5.80
CA CYS A 187 3.08 2.67 5.33
C CYS A 187 2.03 1.79 4.61
N GLU A 188 0.82 1.66 5.15
CA GLU A 188 -0.27 0.93 4.48
C GLU A 188 -0.61 1.54 3.10
N TYR A 189 -0.81 2.85 3.03
CA TYR A 189 -1.10 3.54 1.77
C TYR A 189 0.04 3.42 0.76
N ALA A 190 1.27 3.48 1.25
CA ALA A 190 2.46 3.27 0.45
C ALA A 190 2.44 1.86 -0.17
N GLY A 191 2.20 0.82 0.63
CA GLY A 191 2.06 -0.55 0.13
C GLY A 191 0.92 -0.72 -0.87
N MET A 192 -0.24 -0.09 -0.61
CA MET A 192 -1.37 -0.10 -1.54
C MET A 192 -0.99 0.52 -2.89
N LEU A 193 -0.29 1.65 -2.88
CA LEU A 193 0.15 2.33 -4.10
C LEU A 193 1.08 1.42 -4.93
N ALA A 194 2.04 0.77 -4.26
CA ALA A 194 2.96 -0.18 -4.89
C ALA A 194 2.21 -1.29 -5.63
N ALA A 195 1.31 -1.96 -4.91
CA ALA A 195 0.55 -3.09 -5.42
C ALA A 195 -0.38 -2.71 -6.58
N LEU A 196 -1.10 -1.59 -6.46
CA LEU A 196 -2.01 -1.13 -7.53
C LEU A 196 -1.24 -0.75 -8.80
N ARG A 197 -0.09 -0.07 -8.69
CA ARG A 197 0.74 0.27 -9.85
C ARG A 197 1.35 -0.97 -10.50
N TRP A 198 1.87 -1.89 -9.69
CA TRP A 198 2.40 -3.15 -10.19
C TRP A 198 1.34 -3.97 -10.94
N ALA A 199 0.10 -4.01 -10.43
CA ALA A 199 -0.99 -4.77 -11.03
C ALA A 199 -1.50 -4.14 -12.35
N THR A 200 -1.55 -2.81 -12.41
CA THR A 200 -2.08 -2.07 -13.56
C THR A 200 -1.10 -1.87 -14.71
N ASP A 201 0.20 -2.05 -14.48
CA ASP A 201 1.21 -1.86 -15.52
C ASP A 201 2.35 -2.89 -15.38
N SER A 202 2.34 -3.87 -16.28
CA SER A 202 3.26 -5.02 -16.31
C SER A 202 4.71 -4.64 -16.56
N ARG A 203 4.99 -3.38 -16.92
CA ARG A 203 6.36 -2.86 -17.08
C ARG A 203 7.05 -2.64 -15.74
N TRP A 204 6.30 -2.45 -14.65
CA TRP A 204 6.87 -2.33 -13.31
C TRP A 204 7.24 -3.69 -12.75
N GLY A 205 8.51 -3.86 -12.38
CA GLY A 205 8.93 -4.90 -11.45
C GLY A 205 8.41 -4.62 -10.04
N TRP A 206 8.34 -5.64 -9.18
CA TRP A 206 7.84 -5.49 -7.80
C TRP A 206 8.68 -4.49 -6.99
N GLU A 207 10.00 -4.49 -7.19
CA GLU A 207 10.95 -3.60 -6.53
C GLU A 207 11.33 -2.38 -7.38
N ALA A 208 10.55 -2.08 -8.42
CA ALA A 208 10.93 -1.04 -9.36
C ALA A 208 11.01 0.34 -8.69
N PRO A 209 12.10 1.10 -8.92
CA PRO A 209 12.21 2.47 -8.42
C PRO A 209 11.05 3.32 -8.94
N GLY A 210 10.43 4.12 -8.06
CA GLY A 210 9.36 5.04 -8.42
C GLY A 210 7.95 4.45 -8.39
N ILE A 211 7.78 3.15 -8.09
CA ILE A 211 6.45 2.57 -7.87
C ILE A 211 5.71 3.25 -6.70
N MET A 212 6.46 3.87 -5.79
CA MET A 212 5.98 4.62 -4.62
C MET A 212 5.86 6.13 -4.85
N ASP A 213 6.19 6.64 -6.05
CA ASP A 213 6.25 8.08 -6.30
C ASP A 213 4.86 8.70 -6.26
N VAL A 214 4.64 9.60 -5.31
CA VAL A 214 3.39 10.34 -5.21
C VAL A 214 3.45 11.50 -6.20
N ALA A 215 2.91 11.28 -7.40
CA ALA A 215 2.64 12.37 -8.33
C ALA A 215 1.43 13.14 -7.80
N LEU A 216 1.61 14.42 -7.50
CA LEU A 216 0.49 15.34 -7.46
C LEU A 216 -0.06 15.41 -8.88
N SER A 217 -1.31 15.02 -9.07
CA SER A 217 -2.01 15.32 -10.32
C SER A 217 -2.08 16.85 -10.39
N ALA A 218 -1.15 17.47 -11.10
CA ALA A 218 -1.10 18.91 -11.32
C ALA A 218 -2.19 19.40 -12.29
N ASP A 219 -3.09 18.50 -12.70
CA ASP A 219 -4.22 18.80 -13.57
C ASP A 219 -5.49 18.94 -12.74
N GLY A 220 -5.60 20.13 -12.15
CA GLY A 220 -6.80 20.68 -11.56
C GLY A 220 -6.79 22.20 -11.78
N ARG A 221 -6.62 22.62 -13.03
CA ARG A 221 -7.07 23.94 -13.50
C ARG A 221 -8.39 23.77 -14.24
#